data_AF-A0AAN5CBC2-F1
#
_entry.id   AF-A0AAN5CBC2-F1
#
_cell.length_a   1.000
_cell.length_b   1.000
_cell.length_c   1.000
_cell.angle_alpha   90.00
_cell.angle_beta   90.00
_cell.angle_gamma   90.00
#
_symmetry.space_group_name_H-M   'P 1'
#
loop_
_entity.id
_entity.type
_entity.pdbx_description
1 polymer ?
#
loop_
_entity_poly.entity_id
_entity_poly.type
_entity_poly.pdbx_seq_one_letter_code
_entity_poly.pdbx_strand_id
1 'polypeptide(L)'
;KEEIWKDQMLFLWPLLFLFSSALAANRPLEFSRLGEAMTMMTDYSNIHEVIDSIANDLCKEYPELHPGDDEKMILMKREITYFYTLPNDEKAKIIAGYPSEYKYLSEAMKKVVKIGKEMKPLSEDEGRLKKDNADQYALFKTCYPLLLSHLEKKRDLYEKNGMTKQEIKRDLGKNSLKLIDEWHKDDPEKEIIEASRDRIRKHYEL
;
A
#
# COMPACT_ATOMS: atom_id res chain seq x y z
N LYS A 1 13.81 9.97 -19.36
CA LYS A 1 14.26 9.49 -18.02
C LYS A 1 13.53 10.21 -16.89
N GLU A 2 13.19 11.49 -16.99
CA GLU A 2 12.38 12.21 -15.97
C GLU A 2 10.90 11.76 -15.87
N GLU A 3 10.25 11.32 -16.96
CA GLU A 3 8.85 10.84 -16.89
C GLU A 3 8.69 9.55 -16.07
N ILE A 4 9.65 8.63 -16.16
CA ILE A 4 9.62 7.36 -15.40
C ILE A 4 9.70 7.64 -13.89
N TRP A 5 10.45 8.67 -13.49
CA TRP A 5 10.54 9.09 -12.09
C TRP A 5 9.26 9.77 -11.57
N LYS A 6 8.54 10.51 -12.42
CA LYS A 6 7.23 11.08 -12.05
C LYS A 6 6.18 10.00 -11.84
N ASP A 7 6.16 8.97 -12.68
CA ASP A 7 5.25 7.84 -12.51
C ASP A 7 5.62 7.03 -11.25
N GLN A 8 6.90 6.72 -11.03
CA GLN A 8 7.36 6.04 -9.81
C GLN A 8 7.06 6.83 -8.52
N MET A 9 7.22 8.16 -8.56
CA MET A 9 6.87 9.05 -7.44
C MET A 9 5.36 9.16 -7.22
N LEU A 10 4.53 9.09 -8.27
CA LEU A 10 3.06 9.02 -8.16
C LEU A 10 2.58 7.71 -7.52
N PHE A 11 3.27 6.58 -7.77
CA PHE A 11 2.98 5.28 -7.13
C PHE A 11 3.50 5.18 -5.69
N LEU A 12 4.56 5.90 -5.34
CA LEU A 12 5.11 5.98 -3.98
C LEU A 12 4.44 7.06 -3.12
N TRP A 13 3.78 8.05 -3.73
CA TRP A 13 3.07 9.15 -3.05
C TRP A 13 2.05 8.70 -2.01
N PRO A 14 1.26 7.64 -2.20
CA PRO A 14 0.23 7.26 -1.24
C PRO A 14 0.79 6.56 0.00
N LEU A 15 1.92 5.89 -0.16
CA LEU A 15 2.73 5.41 0.96
C LEU A 15 3.39 6.60 1.63
N LEU A 16 3.98 7.54 0.86
CA LEU A 16 4.41 8.84 1.38
C LEU A 16 3.25 9.62 2.03
N PHE A 17 1.98 9.36 1.73
CA PHE A 17 0.82 9.98 2.39
C PHE A 17 0.54 9.31 3.73
N LEU A 18 0.59 7.98 3.80
CA LEU A 18 0.67 7.20 5.06
C LEU A 18 1.90 7.58 5.91
N PHE A 19 3.00 8.01 5.27
CA PHE A 19 4.27 8.38 5.90
C PHE A 19 4.44 9.89 6.13
N SER A 20 3.63 10.74 5.50
CA SER A 20 3.72 12.20 5.62
C SER A 20 3.41 12.67 7.04
N SER A 21 2.57 11.91 7.73
CA SER A 21 2.25 12.05 9.14
C SER A 21 3.43 11.67 10.06
N ALA A 22 4.25 10.68 9.65
CA ALA A 22 5.49 10.31 10.34
C ALA A 22 6.63 11.31 10.04
N LEU A 23 6.66 11.87 8.83
CA LEU A 23 7.60 12.92 8.41
C LEU A 23 7.47 14.21 9.25
N ALA A 24 6.28 14.51 9.75
CA ALA A 24 6.04 15.63 10.67
C ALA A 24 6.61 15.40 12.10
N ALA A 25 7.11 14.20 12.42
CA ALA A 25 7.53 13.79 13.77
C ALA A 25 8.98 14.12 14.15
N ASN A 26 9.82 14.59 13.22
CA ASN A 26 11.21 14.97 13.52
C ASN A 26 12.01 13.89 14.30
N ARG A 27 11.80 12.60 14.00
CA ARG A 27 12.51 11.48 14.67
C ARG A 27 13.55 10.81 13.75
N PRO A 28 14.86 11.02 13.96
CA PRO A 28 15.93 10.49 13.10
C PRO A 28 15.91 8.97 12.89
N LEU A 29 15.45 8.21 13.89
CA LEU A 29 15.44 6.73 13.86
C LEU A 29 14.32 6.16 12.97
N GLU A 30 13.21 6.88 12.80
CA GLU A 30 12.13 6.44 11.91
C GLU A 30 12.45 6.81 10.45
N PHE A 31 13.21 7.88 10.21
CA PHE A 31 13.66 8.26 8.88
C PHE A 31 14.57 7.20 8.23
N SER A 32 15.50 6.61 9.00
CA SER A 32 16.38 5.58 8.45
C SER A 32 15.62 4.31 8.10
N ARG A 33 14.72 3.84 8.97
CA ARG A 33 13.87 2.67 8.72
C ARG A 33 12.88 2.91 7.58
N LEU A 34 12.36 4.14 7.47
CA LEU A 34 11.51 4.53 6.36
C LEU A 34 12.29 4.55 5.03
N GLY A 35 13.50 5.12 5.02
CA GLY A 35 14.38 5.10 3.86
C GLY A 35 14.76 3.68 3.43
N GLU A 36 14.99 2.79 4.39
CA GLU A 36 15.20 1.36 4.14
C GLU A 36 13.96 0.70 3.55
N ALA A 37 12.77 0.93 4.13
CA ALA A 37 11.51 0.39 3.62
C ALA A 37 11.22 0.86 2.18
N MET A 38 11.49 2.13 1.86
CA MET A 38 11.35 2.67 0.51
C MET A 38 12.33 2.02 -0.48
N THR A 39 13.56 1.76 -0.04
CA THR A 39 14.56 1.04 -0.83
C THR A 39 14.13 -0.40 -1.07
N MET A 40 13.73 -1.11 -0.01
CA MET A 40 13.23 -2.49 -0.10
C MET A 40 11.99 -2.61 -0.98
N MET A 41 11.08 -1.64 -0.92
CA MET A 41 9.91 -1.63 -1.79
C MET A 41 10.29 -1.52 -3.27
N THR A 42 11.29 -0.71 -3.58
CA THR A 42 11.75 -0.53 -4.97
C THR A 42 12.52 -1.76 -5.47
N ASP A 43 13.31 -2.38 -4.59
CA ASP A 43 14.22 -3.47 -4.97
C ASP A 43 13.58 -4.85 -4.90
N TYR A 44 12.62 -5.07 -4.00
CA TYR A 44 12.12 -6.41 -3.64
C TYR A 44 10.60 -6.54 -3.66
N SER A 45 9.86 -5.52 -4.10
CA SER A 45 8.40 -5.59 -4.14
C SER A 45 7.82 -4.75 -5.28
N ASN A 46 6.51 -4.85 -5.46
CA ASN A 46 5.74 -3.91 -6.25
C ASN A 46 4.45 -3.54 -5.52
N ILE A 47 3.77 -2.49 -5.96
CA ILE A 47 2.58 -1.96 -5.28
C ILE A 47 1.45 -2.99 -5.20
N HIS A 48 1.24 -3.80 -6.23
CA HIS A 48 0.18 -4.81 -6.25
C HIS A 48 0.47 -5.89 -5.21
N GLU A 49 1.70 -6.38 -5.10
CA GLU A 49 2.08 -7.34 -4.05
C GLU A 49 1.93 -6.75 -2.63
N VAL A 50 2.27 -5.47 -2.46
CA VAL A 50 2.10 -4.78 -1.18
C VAL A 50 0.63 -4.67 -0.80
N ILE A 51 -0.23 -4.23 -1.72
CA ILE A 51 -1.68 -4.15 -1.51
C ILE A 51 -2.23 -5.55 -1.18
N ASP A 52 -1.85 -6.55 -1.97
CA ASP A 52 -2.32 -7.92 -1.78
C ASP A 52 -1.98 -8.45 -0.38
N SER A 53 -0.69 -8.38 -0.02
CA SER A 53 -0.22 -8.89 1.27
C SER A 53 -0.81 -8.11 2.42
N ILE A 54 -0.78 -6.78 2.40
CA ILE A 54 -1.28 -5.97 3.52
C ILE A 54 -2.78 -6.16 3.69
N ALA A 55 -3.57 -6.18 2.61
CA ALA A 55 -5.01 -6.39 2.73
C ALA A 55 -5.33 -7.77 3.33
N ASN A 56 -4.64 -8.82 2.86
CA ASN A 56 -4.81 -10.19 3.36
C ASN A 56 -4.37 -10.31 4.82
N ASP A 57 -3.19 -9.78 5.17
CA ASP A 57 -2.63 -9.84 6.52
C ASP A 57 -3.46 -9.02 7.51
N LEU A 58 -3.95 -7.84 7.11
CA LEU A 58 -4.88 -7.04 7.91
C LEU A 58 -6.16 -7.82 8.21
N CYS A 59 -6.77 -8.45 7.21
CA CYS A 59 -7.99 -9.23 7.44
C CYS A 59 -7.74 -10.51 8.24
N LYS A 60 -6.52 -11.06 8.17
CA LYS A 60 -6.12 -12.19 9.01
C LYS A 60 -5.92 -11.80 10.46
N GLU A 61 -5.29 -10.64 10.71
CA GLU A 61 -5.06 -10.13 12.06
C GLU A 61 -6.35 -9.56 12.68
N TYR A 62 -7.18 -8.91 11.86
CA TYR A 62 -8.45 -8.29 12.23
C TYR A 62 -9.57 -8.80 11.31
N PRO A 63 -10.17 -9.96 11.60
CA PRO A 63 -11.22 -10.57 10.78
C PRO A 63 -12.42 -9.66 10.50
N GLU A 64 -12.70 -8.69 11.36
CA GLU A 64 -13.75 -7.68 11.16
C GLU A 64 -13.49 -6.74 9.98
N LEU A 65 -12.26 -6.66 9.49
CA LEU A 65 -11.89 -5.92 8.27
C LEU A 65 -12.30 -6.66 7.00
N HIS A 66 -12.52 -7.98 7.08
CA HIS A 66 -12.87 -8.77 5.92
C HIS A 66 -14.21 -8.29 5.33
N PRO A 67 -14.29 -8.03 4.00
CA PRO A 67 -15.51 -7.48 3.40
C PRO A 67 -16.61 -8.52 3.18
N GLY A 68 -16.33 -9.78 3.52
CA GLY A 68 -17.29 -10.88 3.64
C GLY A 68 -16.94 -12.09 2.79
N ASP A 69 -16.51 -11.87 1.55
CA ASP A 69 -16.15 -12.90 0.57
C ASP A 69 -14.95 -12.46 -0.30
N ASP A 70 -14.40 -13.40 -1.07
CA ASP A 70 -13.21 -13.19 -1.90
C ASP A 70 -13.44 -12.19 -3.04
N GLU A 71 -14.66 -12.14 -3.61
CA GLU A 71 -15.00 -11.17 -4.65
C GLU A 71 -14.93 -9.75 -4.10
N LYS A 72 -15.50 -9.49 -2.93
CA LYS A 72 -15.40 -8.18 -2.28
C LYS A 72 -13.99 -7.86 -1.81
N MET A 73 -13.19 -8.86 -1.45
CA MET A 73 -11.77 -8.67 -1.14
C MET A 73 -11.01 -8.21 -2.39
N ILE A 74 -11.27 -8.81 -3.55
CA ILE A 74 -10.72 -8.37 -4.83
C ILE A 74 -11.16 -6.93 -5.15
N LEU A 75 -12.45 -6.62 -4.98
CA LEU A 75 -12.97 -5.27 -5.18
C LEU A 75 -12.27 -4.24 -4.28
N MET A 76 -12.05 -4.58 -3.01
CA MET A 76 -11.33 -3.72 -2.07
C MET A 76 -9.88 -3.47 -2.52
N LYS A 77 -9.13 -4.50 -2.94
CA LYS A 77 -7.76 -4.36 -3.46
C LYS A 77 -7.70 -3.49 -4.71
N ARG A 78 -8.69 -3.64 -5.58
CA ARG A 78 -8.88 -2.80 -6.75
C ARG A 78 -9.16 -1.34 -6.38
N GLU A 79 -10.08 -1.11 -5.43
CA GLU A 79 -10.38 0.23 -4.90
C GLU A 79 -9.13 0.90 -4.30
N ILE A 80 -8.25 0.15 -3.61
CA ILE A 80 -6.97 0.67 -3.10
C ILE A 80 -6.07 1.14 -4.25
N THR A 81 -6.01 0.39 -5.35
CA THR A 81 -5.23 0.78 -6.53
C THR A 81 -5.74 2.10 -7.12
N TYR A 82 -7.05 2.25 -7.27
CA TYR A 82 -7.66 3.49 -7.77
C TYR A 82 -7.57 4.66 -6.77
N PHE A 83 -7.65 4.38 -5.47
CA PHE A 83 -7.50 5.40 -4.43
C PHE A 83 -6.20 6.19 -4.59
N TYR A 84 -5.15 5.55 -5.10
CA TYR A 84 -3.86 6.19 -5.34
C TYR A 84 -3.85 7.21 -6.47
N THR A 85 -4.77 7.09 -7.43
CA THR A 85 -4.91 8.05 -8.54
C THR A 85 -5.79 9.24 -8.19
N LEU A 86 -6.44 9.23 -7.01
CA LEU A 86 -7.36 10.30 -6.60
C LEU A 86 -6.65 11.60 -6.15
N PRO A 87 -7.33 12.75 -6.27
CA PRO A 87 -6.97 13.99 -5.59
C PRO A 87 -6.88 13.84 -4.05
N ASN A 88 -6.09 14.69 -3.40
CA ASN A 88 -5.82 14.59 -1.95
C ASN A 88 -7.06 14.82 -1.08
N ASP A 89 -7.99 15.66 -1.50
CA ASP A 89 -9.25 15.93 -0.81
C ASP A 89 -10.19 14.72 -0.84
N GLU A 90 -10.28 14.02 -1.97
CA GLU A 90 -11.01 12.74 -2.07
C GLU A 90 -10.34 11.65 -1.23
N LYS A 91 -9.00 11.56 -1.26
CA LYS A 91 -8.25 10.63 -0.41
C LYS A 91 -8.54 10.86 1.08
N ALA A 92 -8.55 12.11 1.52
CA ALA A 92 -8.83 12.45 2.91
C ALA A 92 -10.26 12.05 3.34
N LYS A 93 -11.24 12.19 2.45
CA LYS A 93 -12.63 11.76 2.73
C LYS A 93 -12.73 10.25 2.92
N ILE A 94 -12.07 9.47 2.06
CA ILE A 94 -12.06 7.99 2.13
C ILE A 94 -11.34 7.53 3.39
N ILE A 95 -10.18 8.13 3.73
CA ILE A 95 -9.45 7.82 4.96
C ILE A 95 -10.29 8.11 6.21
N ALA A 96 -11.06 9.20 6.20
CA ALA A 96 -11.98 9.54 7.28
C ALA A 96 -13.19 8.60 7.36
N GLY A 97 -13.36 7.69 6.39
CA GLY A 97 -14.47 6.75 6.32
C GLY A 97 -15.78 7.38 5.87
N TYR A 98 -15.73 8.48 5.11
CA TYR A 98 -16.94 9.05 4.51
C TYR A 98 -17.46 8.18 3.36
N PRO A 99 -18.78 8.12 3.15
CA PRO A 99 -19.36 7.43 1.99
C PRO A 99 -18.71 7.91 0.69
N SER A 100 -18.32 6.96 -0.16
CA SER A 100 -17.71 7.22 -1.45
C SER A 100 -18.04 6.09 -2.43
N GLU A 101 -17.66 6.25 -3.70
CA GLU A 101 -17.73 5.18 -4.70
C GLU A 101 -16.82 3.99 -4.35
N TYR A 102 -15.82 4.21 -3.49
CA TYR A 102 -14.90 3.20 -2.95
C TYR A 102 -15.44 2.62 -1.64
N LYS A 103 -16.57 1.93 -1.74
CA LYS A 103 -17.37 1.50 -0.58
C LYS A 103 -16.59 0.55 0.33
N TYR A 104 -15.91 -0.45 -0.23
CA TYR A 104 -15.22 -1.46 0.57
C TYR A 104 -14.00 -0.86 1.27
N LEU A 105 -13.25 -0.03 0.56
CA LEU A 105 -12.11 0.70 1.08
C LEU A 105 -12.50 1.67 2.19
N SER A 106 -13.54 2.48 2.00
CA SER A 106 -13.98 3.46 3.00
C SER A 106 -14.41 2.77 4.31
N GLU A 107 -15.18 1.68 4.22
CA GLU A 107 -15.56 0.88 5.39
C GLU A 107 -14.34 0.23 6.07
N ALA A 108 -13.38 -0.28 5.30
CA ALA A 108 -12.14 -0.82 5.84
C ALA A 108 -11.32 0.25 6.56
N MET A 109 -11.11 1.42 5.94
CA MET A 109 -10.36 2.54 6.52
C MET A 109 -10.96 3.00 7.85
N LYS A 110 -12.29 3.13 7.92
CA LYS A 110 -13.00 3.47 9.16
C LYS A 110 -12.69 2.49 10.29
N LYS A 111 -12.67 1.19 9.99
CA LYS A 111 -12.38 0.14 10.97
C LYS A 111 -10.90 0.10 11.34
N VAL A 112 -9.98 0.21 10.38
CA VAL A 112 -8.53 0.27 10.64
C VAL A 112 -8.18 1.46 11.52
N VAL A 113 -8.73 2.64 11.24
CA VAL A 113 -8.54 3.85 12.07
C VAL A 113 -9.05 3.62 13.49
N LYS A 114 -10.22 2.97 13.64
CA LYS A 114 -10.76 2.61 14.97
C LYS A 114 -9.81 1.68 15.73
N ILE A 115 -9.34 0.61 15.10
CA ILE A 115 -8.38 -0.34 15.67
C ILE A 115 -7.10 0.39 16.11
N GLY A 116 -6.50 1.19 15.22
CA GLY A 116 -5.27 1.92 15.52
C GLY A 116 -5.43 2.93 16.67
N LYS A 117 -6.63 3.50 16.85
CA LYS A 117 -6.96 4.37 18.00
C LYS A 117 -7.10 3.61 19.33
N GLU A 118 -7.51 2.34 19.27
CA GLU A 118 -7.70 1.46 20.44
C GLU A 118 -6.39 0.75 20.87
N MET A 119 -5.39 0.66 19.98
CA MET A 119 -4.06 0.17 20.32
C MET A 119 -3.40 1.02 21.42
N LYS A 120 -2.65 0.37 22.33
CA LYS A 120 -2.02 0.97 23.54
C LYS A 120 -1.54 2.42 23.34
N PRO A 121 -1.79 3.30 24.33
CA PRO A 121 -1.49 4.71 24.21
C PRO A 121 0.00 4.95 23.97
N LEU A 122 0.20 6.06 23.30
CA LEU A 122 1.46 6.57 22.80
C LEU A 122 2.36 7.02 23.95
N SER A 123 3.69 6.92 23.73
CA SER A 123 4.65 7.70 24.50
C SER A 123 4.28 9.19 24.45
N GLU A 124 4.66 9.99 25.45
CA GLU A 124 4.32 11.43 25.49
C GLU A 124 4.70 12.18 24.20
N ASP A 125 5.79 11.77 23.57
CA ASP A 125 6.29 12.32 22.30
C ASP A 125 5.41 11.93 21.10
N GLU A 126 4.85 10.72 21.09
CA GLU A 126 3.90 10.28 20.06
C GLU A 126 2.51 10.93 20.24
N GLY A 127 2.15 11.31 21.47
CA GLY A 127 0.92 12.04 21.78
C GLY A 127 0.78 13.40 21.10
N ARG A 128 1.91 14.07 20.77
CA ARG A 128 1.92 15.37 20.05
C ARG A 128 1.55 15.21 18.58
N LEU A 129 1.96 14.11 17.94
CA LEU A 129 1.65 13.80 16.54
C LEU A 129 0.18 13.46 16.30
N LYS A 130 -0.44 12.82 17.31
CA LYS A 130 -1.87 12.48 17.29
C LYS A 130 -2.77 13.72 17.15
N LYS A 131 -2.32 14.90 17.59
CA LYS A 131 -3.21 16.07 17.70
C LYS A 131 -3.61 16.66 16.34
N ASP A 132 -2.75 16.56 15.34
CA ASP A 132 -2.98 17.18 14.03
C ASP A 132 -3.37 16.15 12.95
N ASN A 133 -3.03 14.85 13.10
CA ASN A 133 -3.30 13.79 12.11
C ASN A 133 -3.57 12.41 12.74
N ALA A 134 -4.48 12.33 13.73
CA ALA A 134 -4.78 11.10 14.47
C ALA A 134 -5.12 9.88 13.59
N ASP A 135 -5.90 10.08 12.53
CA ASP A 135 -6.38 8.99 11.66
C ASP A 135 -5.25 8.41 10.81
N GLN A 136 -4.41 9.29 10.23
CA GLN A 136 -3.26 8.85 9.45
C GLN A 136 -2.23 8.14 10.34
N TYR A 137 -2.02 8.63 11.56
CA TYR A 137 -1.14 7.96 12.52
C TYR A 137 -1.68 6.57 12.91
N ALA A 138 -3.00 6.44 13.12
CA ALA A 138 -3.64 5.15 13.38
C ALA A 138 -3.41 4.18 12.21
N LEU A 139 -3.59 4.63 10.96
CA LEU A 139 -3.30 3.83 9.77
C LEU A 139 -1.82 3.41 9.71
N PHE A 140 -0.89 4.33 9.96
CA PHE A 140 0.53 4.03 9.98
C PHE A 140 0.85 2.93 11.00
N LYS A 141 0.36 3.08 12.24
CA LYS A 141 0.62 2.12 13.32
C LYS A 141 0.10 0.71 13.00
N THR A 142 -1.04 0.62 12.31
CA THR A 142 -1.64 -0.67 11.96
C THR A 142 -1.02 -1.28 10.69
N CYS A 143 -0.72 -0.49 9.66
CA CYS A 143 -0.28 -1.00 8.37
C CYS A 143 1.25 -1.10 8.23
N TYR A 144 2.03 -0.23 8.88
CA TYR A 144 3.48 -0.17 8.71
C TYR A 144 4.21 -1.45 9.17
N PRO A 145 3.88 -2.07 10.31
CA PRO A 145 4.51 -3.33 10.71
C PRO A 145 4.29 -4.46 9.69
N LEU A 146 3.10 -4.51 9.09
CA LEU A 146 2.74 -5.49 8.06
C LEU A 146 3.54 -5.25 6.78
N LEU A 147 3.63 -3.98 6.34
CA LEU A 147 4.47 -3.61 5.21
C LEU A 147 5.91 -4.04 5.42
N LEU A 148 6.50 -3.68 6.57
CA LEU A 148 7.89 -4.00 6.85
C LEU A 148 8.13 -5.51 6.87
N SER A 149 7.23 -6.27 7.51
CA SER A 149 7.31 -7.73 7.54
C SER A 149 7.24 -8.34 6.13
N HIS A 150 6.37 -7.82 5.25
CA HIS A 150 6.29 -8.26 3.85
C HIS A 150 7.60 -8.00 3.11
N LEU A 151 8.15 -6.78 3.22
CA LEU A 151 9.38 -6.38 2.54
C LEU A 151 10.59 -7.20 3.01
N GLU A 152 10.73 -7.42 4.32
CA GLU A 152 11.80 -8.25 4.89
C GLU A 152 11.70 -9.69 4.39
N LYS A 153 10.51 -10.31 4.40
CA LYS A 153 10.29 -11.67 3.88
C LYS A 153 10.64 -11.78 2.39
N LYS A 154 10.27 -10.77 1.59
CA LYS A 154 10.57 -10.72 0.16
C LYS A 154 12.07 -10.61 -0.10
N ARG A 155 12.76 -9.69 0.58
CA ARG A 155 14.22 -9.56 0.52
C ARG A 155 14.88 -10.89 0.87
N ASP A 156 14.56 -11.45 2.04
CA ASP A 156 15.19 -12.67 2.54
C ASP A 156 14.95 -13.86 1.60
N LEU A 157 13.76 -13.95 0.98
CA LEU A 157 13.46 -14.96 -0.04
C LEU A 157 14.35 -14.82 -1.27
N TYR A 158 14.48 -13.62 -1.83
CA TYR A 158 15.28 -13.37 -3.02
C TYR A 158 16.78 -13.54 -2.77
N GLU A 159 17.28 -13.08 -1.62
CA GLU A 159 18.66 -13.27 -1.19
C GLU A 159 18.99 -14.74 -0.97
N LYS A 160 18.11 -15.49 -0.27
CA LYS A 160 18.28 -16.92 -0.06
C LYS A 160 18.31 -17.71 -1.36
N ASN A 161 17.54 -17.29 -2.36
CA ASN A 161 17.51 -17.92 -3.68
C ASN A 161 18.65 -17.44 -4.59
N GLY A 162 19.48 -16.49 -4.15
CA GLY A 162 20.59 -15.96 -4.93
C GLY A 162 20.15 -15.25 -6.22
N MET A 163 18.95 -14.67 -6.24
CA MET A 163 18.40 -14.04 -7.45
C MET A 163 19.13 -12.74 -7.79
N THR A 164 19.44 -12.55 -9.07
CA THR A 164 20.00 -11.30 -9.57
C THR A 164 18.95 -10.20 -9.60
N LYS A 165 19.38 -8.93 -9.60
CA LYS A 165 18.48 -7.77 -9.72
C LYS A 165 17.56 -7.86 -10.94
N GLN A 166 18.04 -8.38 -12.06
CA GLN A 166 17.24 -8.52 -13.28
C GLN A 166 16.18 -9.63 -13.15
N GLU A 167 16.49 -10.73 -12.47
CA GLU A 167 15.53 -11.79 -12.19
C GLU A 167 14.45 -11.33 -11.22
N ILE A 168 14.84 -10.61 -10.16
CA ILE A 168 13.88 -10.01 -9.22
C ILE A 168 12.95 -9.05 -9.97
N LYS A 169 13.51 -8.14 -10.79
CA LYS A 169 12.72 -7.22 -11.61
C LYS A 169 11.70 -7.97 -12.48
N ARG A 170 12.11 -9.06 -13.17
CA ARG A 170 11.18 -9.87 -13.98
C ARG A 170 10.12 -10.58 -13.15
N ASP A 171 10.48 -11.12 -11.98
CA ASP A 171 9.54 -11.78 -11.08
C ASP A 171 8.48 -10.80 -10.57
N LEU A 172 8.89 -9.62 -10.12
CA LEU A 172 8.00 -8.54 -9.70
C LEU A 172 7.04 -8.14 -10.82
N GLY A 173 7.54 -7.98 -12.05
CA GLY A 173 6.70 -7.66 -13.20
C GLY A 173 5.66 -8.76 -13.50
N LYS A 174 6.06 -10.03 -13.46
CA LYS A 174 5.15 -11.17 -13.69
C LYS A 174 4.07 -11.25 -12.62
N ASN A 175 4.43 -11.07 -11.35
CA ASN A 175 3.47 -11.09 -10.24
C ASN A 175 2.52 -9.89 -10.32
N SER A 176 3.04 -8.71 -10.67
CA SER A 176 2.21 -7.52 -10.91
C SER A 176 1.18 -7.75 -12.01
N LEU A 177 1.56 -8.37 -13.14
CA LEU A 177 0.62 -8.69 -14.22
C LEU A 177 -0.43 -9.71 -13.76
N LYS A 178 0.00 -10.77 -13.06
CA LYS A 178 -0.91 -11.80 -12.51
C LYS A 178 -1.97 -11.19 -11.59
N LEU A 179 -1.56 -10.31 -10.68
CA LEU A 179 -2.48 -9.66 -9.74
C LEU A 179 -3.47 -8.74 -10.47
N ILE A 180 -3.04 -7.99 -11.48
CA ILE A 180 -3.95 -7.20 -12.31
C ILE A 180 -4.97 -8.11 -13.02
N ASP A 181 -4.52 -9.22 -13.60
CA ASP A 181 -5.40 -10.16 -14.29
C ASP A 181 -6.44 -10.76 -13.34
N GLU A 182 -6.04 -11.06 -12.10
CA GLU A 182 -6.93 -11.54 -11.06
C GLU A 182 -7.94 -10.47 -10.62
N TRP A 183 -7.48 -9.24 -10.36
CA TRP A 183 -8.32 -8.20 -9.79
C TRP A 183 -9.29 -7.55 -10.78
N HIS A 184 -8.94 -7.59 -12.07
CA HIS A 184 -9.67 -6.90 -13.12
C HIS A 184 -10.25 -7.83 -14.19
N LYS A 185 -10.35 -9.14 -13.91
CA LYS A 185 -10.89 -10.13 -14.84
C LYS A 185 -12.26 -9.74 -15.40
N ASP A 186 -13.14 -9.27 -14.53
CA ASP A 186 -14.53 -8.92 -14.84
C ASP A 186 -14.78 -7.40 -14.88
N ASP A 187 -13.71 -6.63 -15.00
CA ASP A 187 -13.77 -5.18 -14.99
C ASP A 187 -14.24 -4.62 -16.35
N PRO A 188 -15.25 -3.72 -16.37
CA PRO A 188 -15.70 -3.09 -17.60
C PRO A 188 -14.64 -2.19 -18.25
N GLU A 189 -13.66 -1.68 -17.51
CA GLU A 189 -12.66 -0.69 -17.99
C GLU A 189 -11.45 -1.33 -18.70
N LYS A 190 -11.69 -2.28 -19.62
CA LYS A 190 -10.64 -3.10 -20.23
C LYS A 190 -9.49 -2.31 -20.87
N GLU A 191 -9.78 -1.15 -21.46
CA GLU A 191 -8.77 -0.30 -22.11
C GLU A 191 -7.78 0.31 -21.11
N ILE A 192 -8.26 0.76 -19.95
CA ILE A 192 -7.43 1.33 -18.88
C ILE A 192 -6.52 0.26 -18.29
N ILE A 193 -7.06 -0.95 -18.13
CA ILE A 193 -6.33 -2.10 -17.61
C ILE A 193 -5.23 -2.53 -18.59
N GLU A 194 -5.52 -2.58 -19.89
CA GLU A 194 -4.50 -2.93 -20.88
C GLU A 194 -3.38 -1.88 -20.93
N ALA A 195 -3.72 -0.59 -20.87
CA ALA A 195 -2.73 0.47 -20.76
C ALA A 195 -1.86 0.32 -19.49
N SER A 196 -2.44 -0.17 -18.38
CA SER A 196 -1.69 -0.48 -17.16
C SER A 196 -0.73 -1.67 -17.35
N ARG A 197 -1.20 -2.75 -17.98
CA ARG A 197 -0.37 -3.91 -18.31
C ARG A 197 0.81 -3.53 -19.20
N ASP A 198 0.59 -2.70 -20.21
CA ASP A 198 1.65 -2.23 -21.11
C ASP A 198 2.69 -1.39 -20.39
N ARG A 199 2.28 -0.53 -19.45
CA ARG A 199 3.21 0.20 -18.59
C ARG A 199 4.05 -0.75 -17.74
N ILE A 200 3.46 -1.80 -17.18
CA ILE A 200 4.17 -2.81 -16.37
C ILE A 200 5.17 -3.59 -17.24
N ARG A 201 4.75 -4.10 -18.40
CA ARG A 201 5.63 -4.81 -19.34
C ARG A 201 6.84 -3.94 -19.70
N LYS A 202 6.59 -2.67 -20.08
CA LYS A 202 7.63 -1.70 -20.39
C LYS A 202 8.55 -1.42 -19.20
N HIS A 203 7.99 -1.27 -18.00
CA HIS A 203 8.76 -0.96 -16.79
C HIS A 203 9.69 -2.11 -16.41
N TYR A 204 9.18 -3.34 -16.46
CA TYR A 204 9.86 -4.55 -16.02
C TYR A 204 10.64 -5.28 -17.13
N GLU A 205 10.61 -4.77 -18.36
CA GLU A 205 11.27 -5.35 -19.55
C GLU A 205 10.82 -6.80 -19.81
N LEU A 206 9.50 -7.01 -19.77
CA LEU A 206 8.82 -8.27 -20.09
C LEU A 206 8.31 -8.26 -21.53
#